data_AF-A0A0F9EPY5-F1
#
_entry.id   AF-A0A0F9EPY5-F1
#
_cell.length_a   1.000
_cell.length_b   1.000
_cell.length_c   1.000
_cell.angle_alpha   90.00
_cell.angle_beta   90.00
_cell.angle_gamma   90.00
#
_symmetry.space_group_name_H-M   'P 1'
#
loop_
_entity.id
_entity.type
_entity.pdbx_description
1 polymer ?
#
loop_
_entity_poly.entity_id
_entity_poly.type
_entity_poly.pdbx_seq_one_letter_code
_entity_poly.pdbx_strand_id
1 'polypeptide(L)'
;MKIKQRHFIRKSELKPIKDNVLKQYDQNFVDQIFPEKCKVEIIQTEAGDTLYAINNTLKLWKSKDGYIPVLTLLLKNLVEMKTVIVDFGAVRFITINGADIMRPGIT
;
A
#
# COMPACT_ATOMS: atom_id res chain seq x y z
N MET A 1 2.78 3.93 16.45
CA MET A 1 3.95 3.64 15.59
C MET A 1 4.98 4.74 15.78
N LYS A 2 6.25 4.41 16.02
CA LYS A 2 7.34 5.40 16.13
C LYS A 2 8.12 5.46 14.82
N ILE A 3 8.42 6.66 14.37
CA ILE A 3 9.18 6.91 13.13
C ILE A 3 10.66 6.96 13.49
N LYS A 4 11.45 6.13 12.82
CA LYS A 4 12.91 6.11 12.96
C LYS A 4 13.55 7.20 12.10
N GLN A 5 13.19 7.26 10.82
CA GLN A 5 13.71 8.27 9.89
C GLN A 5 12.74 8.53 8.73
N ARG A 6 12.83 9.73 8.16
CA ARG A 6 12.10 10.11 6.94
C ARG A 6 12.98 10.96 6.03
N HIS A 7 12.93 10.70 4.73
CA HIS A 7 13.69 11.47 3.74
C HIS A 7 13.00 11.47 2.38
N PHE A 8 13.20 12.54 1.62
CA PHE A 8 12.76 12.61 0.23
C PHE A 8 13.75 11.92 -0.68
N ILE A 9 13.25 11.20 -1.68
CA ILE A 9 14.08 10.52 -2.67
C ILE A 9 14.21 11.28 -3.97
N ARG A 10 15.30 11.01 -4.70
CA ARG A 10 15.55 11.58 -6.02
C ARG A 10 14.79 10.81 -7.10
N LYS A 11 14.59 11.44 -8.28
CA LYS A 11 13.96 10.79 -9.43
C LYS A 11 14.67 9.51 -9.88
N SER A 12 15.98 9.42 -9.69
CA SER A 12 16.78 8.22 -9.99
C SER A 12 16.39 7.02 -9.13
N GLU A 13 16.07 7.25 -7.86
CA GLU A 13 15.66 6.21 -6.90
C GLU A 13 14.18 5.87 -7.04
N LEU A 14 13.37 6.78 -7.61
CA LEU A 14 11.95 6.54 -7.85
C LEU A 14 11.71 5.50 -8.95
N LYS A 15 12.54 5.47 -10.00
CA LYS A 15 12.42 4.51 -11.11
C LYS A 15 12.35 3.05 -10.64
N PRO A 16 13.34 2.51 -9.91
CA PRO A 16 13.29 1.13 -9.46
C PRO A 16 12.11 0.84 -8.53
N ILE A 17 11.63 1.82 -7.77
CA ILE A 17 10.43 1.65 -6.93
C ILE A 17 9.20 1.47 -7.82
N LYS A 18 9.00 2.35 -8.81
CA LYS A 18 7.90 2.22 -9.78
C LYS A 18 7.95 0.89 -10.52
N ASP A 19 9.14 0.47 -10.96
CA ASP A 19 9.32 -0.80 -11.68
C ASP A 19 8.94 -2.02 -10.81
N ASN A 20 9.28 -1.98 -9.52
CA ASN A 20 8.87 -3.06 -8.61
C ASN A 20 7.36 -3.06 -8.32
N VAL A 21 6.74 -1.89 -8.21
CA VAL A 21 5.28 -1.77 -8.08
C VAL A 21 4.59 -2.29 -9.35
N LEU A 22 5.12 -1.97 -10.53
CA LEU A 22 4.63 -2.44 -11.83
C LEU A 22 4.78 -3.96 -12.04
N LYS A 23 5.69 -4.62 -11.32
CA LYS A 23 5.78 -6.09 -11.34
C LYS A 23 4.65 -6.75 -10.55
N GLN A 24 4.12 -6.06 -9.54
CA GLN A 24 3.08 -6.58 -8.65
C GLN A 24 1.67 -6.15 -9.05
N TYR A 25 1.56 -4.96 -9.66
CA TYR A 25 0.33 -4.32 -10.10
C TYR A 25 0.43 -3.90 -11.56
N ASP A 26 -0.65 -3.39 -12.14
CA ASP A 26 -0.66 -2.92 -13.52
C ASP A 26 -0.19 -1.46 -13.65
N GLN A 27 -0.04 -1.00 -14.91
CA GLN A 27 0.38 0.38 -15.19
C GLN A 27 -0.63 1.41 -14.67
N ASN A 28 -1.93 1.11 -14.73
CA ASN A 28 -2.99 1.98 -14.24
C ASN A 28 -2.82 2.27 -12.74
N PHE A 29 -2.55 1.24 -11.92
CA PHE A 29 -2.29 1.41 -10.50
C PHE A 29 -1.04 2.27 -10.23
N VAL A 30 0.04 2.06 -11.00
CA VAL A 30 1.27 2.86 -10.87
C VAL A 30 0.99 4.33 -11.13
N ASP A 31 0.20 4.65 -12.16
CA ASP A 31 -0.11 6.04 -12.53
C ASP A 31 -1.05 6.71 -11.50
N GLN A 32 -1.99 5.97 -10.90
CA GLN A 32 -2.82 6.44 -9.79
C GLN A 32 -2.00 6.75 -8.52
N ILE A 33 -0.99 5.94 -8.22
CA ILE A 33 -0.12 6.15 -7.05
C ILE A 33 0.89 7.26 -7.31
N PHE A 34 1.56 7.25 -8.47
CA PHE A 34 2.70 8.11 -8.78
C PHE A 34 2.45 9.02 -9.99
N PRO A 35 1.74 10.16 -9.81
CA PRO A 35 1.52 11.13 -10.89
C PRO A 35 2.84 11.67 -11.46
N GLU A 36 2.83 12.20 -12.68
CA GLU A 36 4.03 12.65 -13.42
C GLU A 36 4.95 13.57 -12.58
N LYS A 37 4.34 14.51 -11.85
CA LYS A 37 5.04 15.38 -10.91
C LYS A 37 4.68 14.98 -9.50
N CYS A 38 5.53 14.16 -8.89
CA CYS A 38 5.38 13.78 -7.49
C CYS A 38 6.68 13.96 -6.70
N LYS A 39 6.52 14.29 -5.42
CA LYS A 39 7.57 14.18 -4.40
C LYS A 39 7.29 12.94 -3.59
N VAL A 40 8.27 12.06 -3.47
CA VAL A 40 8.16 10.81 -2.71
C VAL A 40 9.04 10.91 -1.48
N GLU A 41 8.44 10.68 -0.33
CA GLU A 41 9.09 10.58 0.97
C GLU A 41 9.05 9.13 1.43
N ILE A 42 10.22 8.59 1.79
CA ILE A 42 10.33 7.28 2.42
C ILE A 42 10.35 7.50 3.93
N ILE A 43 9.46 6.79 4.63
CA ILE A 43 9.33 6.82 6.09
C ILE A 43 9.67 5.43 6.60
N GLN A 44 10.71 5.32 7.41
CA GLN A 44 11.10 4.07 8.07
C GLN A 44 10.66 4.08 9.53
N THR A 45 10.03 2.99 9.96
CA THR A 45 9.54 2.83 11.32
C THR A 45 10.60 2.13 12.19
N GLU A 46 10.48 2.26 13.51
CA GLU A 46 11.33 1.50 14.43
C GLU A 46 11.11 -0.02 14.32
N ALA A 47 9.93 -0.44 13.88
CA ALA A 47 9.58 -1.84 13.65
C ALA A 47 10.20 -2.43 12.36
N GLY A 48 10.90 -1.62 11.57
CA GLY A 48 11.54 -2.03 10.32
C GLY A 48 10.65 -1.87 9.08
N ASP A 49 9.43 -1.36 9.23
CA ASP A 49 8.54 -1.10 8.10
C ASP A 49 9.04 0.08 7.28
N THR A 50 8.85 0.00 5.96
CA THR A 50 9.11 1.11 5.04
C THR A 50 7.80 1.56 4.42
N LEU A 51 7.48 2.84 4.58
CA LEU A 51 6.27 3.48 4.09
C LEU A 51 6.64 4.52 3.03
N TYR A 52 5.77 4.73 2.05
CA TYR A 52 5.94 5.72 1.01
C TYR A 52 4.81 6.74 1.06
N ALA A 53 5.18 7.99 1.33
CA ALA A 53 4.29 9.12 1.19
C ALA A 53 4.56 9.82 -0.14
N ILE A 54 3.50 10.00 -0.94
CA ILE A 54 3.55 10.70 -2.22
C ILE A 54 2.76 12.00 -2.07
N ASN A 55 3.41 13.14 -2.32
CA ASN A 55 2.84 14.48 -2.11
C ASN A 55 2.23 14.62 -0.70
N ASN A 56 3.02 14.28 0.32
CA ASN A 56 2.65 14.35 1.74
C ASN A 56 1.48 13.44 2.16
N THR A 57 1.03 12.54 1.28
CA THR A 57 -0.03 11.58 1.56
C THR A 57 0.56 10.17 1.59
N LEU A 58 0.38 9.45 2.69
CA LEU A 58 0.78 8.05 2.78
C LEU A 58 0.00 7.22 1.75
N LYS A 59 0.70 6.47 0.90
CA LYS A 59 0.06 5.68 -0.16
C LYS A 59 0.43 4.20 -0.14
N LEU A 60 1.71 3.87 0.07
CA LEU A 60 2.18 2.49 0.03
C LEU A 60 2.92 2.10 1.31
N TRP A 61 2.83 0.83 1.65
CA TRP A 61 3.66 0.16 2.63
C TRP A 61 4.46 -0.96 1.95
N LYS A 62 5.75 -1.06 2.25
CA LYS A 62 6.60 -2.18 1.83
C LYS A 62 6.54 -3.27 2.89
N SER A 63 5.80 -4.31 2.59
CA SER A 63 5.87 -5.58 3.31
C SER A 63 7.06 -6.41 2.81
N LYS A 64 7.31 -7.55 3.45
CA LYS A 64 8.29 -8.54 3.00
C LYS A 64 7.94 -9.09 1.61
N ASP A 65 6.65 -9.23 1.31
CA ASP A 65 6.14 -9.86 0.09
C ASP A 65 5.87 -8.88 -1.05
N GLY A 66 6.04 -7.57 -0.82
CA GLY A 66 5.81 -6.55 -1.84
C GLY A 66 5.28 -5.23 -1.30
N TYR A 67 4.67 -4.45 -2.18
CA TYR A 67 4.03 -3.18 -1.89
C TYR A 67 2.55 -3.40 -1.62
N ILE A 68 2.01 -2.76 -0.58
CA ILE A 68 0.62 -2.83 -0.20
C ILE A 68 0.08 -1.39 -0.14
N PRO A 69 -0.97 -1.03 -0.90
CA PRO A 69 -1.60 0.27 -0.75
C PRO A 69 -2.28 0.39 0.61
N VAL A 70 -2.25 1.60 1.17
CA VAL A 70 -2.96 1.85 2.43
C VAL A 70 -4.48 1.83 2.21
N LEU A 71 -5.20 1.32 3.20
CA LEU A 71 -6.65 1.15 3.15
C LEU A 71 -7.40 2.46 2.83
N THR A 72 -6.88 3.61 3.27
CA THR A 72 -7.49 4.92 3.01
C THR A 72 -7.54 5.31 1.53
N LEU A 73 -6.69 4.72 0.68
CA LEU A 73 -6.78 4.91 -0.78
C LEU A 73 -7.99 4.17 -1.36
N LEU A 74 -8.20 2.93 -0.89
CA LEU A 74 -9.34 2.11 -1.30
C LEU A 74 -10.66 2.72 -0.84
N LEU A 75 -10.73 3.18 0.41
CA LEU A 75 -11.93 3.85 0.95
C LEU A 75 -12.33 5.13 0.21
N LYS A 76 -11.38 5.77 -0.48
CA LYS A 76 -11.61 6.98 -1.28
C LYS A 76 -11.78 6.68 -2.78
N ASN A 77 -11.83 5.40 -3.17
CA ASN A 77 -11.86 4.96 -4.57
C ASN A 77 -10.74 5.60 -5.42
N LEU A 78 -9.56 5.78 -4.82
CA LEU A 78 -8.40 6.37 -5.52
C LEU A 78 -7.57 5.32 -6.26
N VAL A 79 -7.79 4.05 -5.96
CA VAL A 79 -7.13 2.91 -6.62
C VAL A 79 -8.12 1.78 -6.83
N GLU A 80 -7.97 1.08 -7.95
CA GLU A 80 -8.71 -0.14 -8.25
C GLU A 80 -7.90 -1.38 -7.85
N MET A 81 -8.58 -2.37 -7.27
CA MET A 81 -7.95 -3.60 -6.84
C MET A 81 -8.90 -4.79 -7.05
N LYS A 82 -8.31 -5.99 -7.14
CA LYS A 82 -9.08 -7.23 -7.09
C LYS A 82 -9.82 -7.30 -5.75
N THR A 83 -11.09 -7.69 -5.82
CA THR A 83 -11.98 -7.79 -4.65
C THR A 83 -12.23 -9.26 -4.31
N VAL A 84 -12.22 -9.55 -3.02
CA VAL A 84 -12.72 -10.83 -2.48
C VAL A 84 -13.90 -10.48 -1.57
N ILE A 85 -15.06 -11.06 -1.84
CA ILE A 85 -16.27 -10.85 -1.04
C ILE A 85 -16.30 -11.92 0.05
N VAL A 86 -16.62 -11.50 1.27
CA VAL A 86 -16.69 -12.38 2.44
C VAL A 86 -18.04 -12.30 3.11
N ASP A 87 -18.43 -13.40 3.76
CA ASP A 87 -19.64 -13.46 4.59
C ASP A 87 -19.57 -12.48 5.76
N PHE A 88 -20.74 -11.95 6.15
CA PHE A 88 -20.85 -11.00 7.26
C PHE A 88 -20.28 -11.55 8.57
N GLY A 89 -20.42 -12.86 8.82
CA GLY A 89 -19.87 -13.53 10.00
C GLY A 89 -18.34 -13.47 10.07
N ALA A 90 -17.64 -13.37 8.94
CA ALA A 90 -16.18 -13.27 8.88
C ALA A 90 -15.65 -11.86 9.23
N VAL A 91 -16.46 -10.81 8.99
CA VAL A 91 -16.03 -9.40 9.08
C VAL A 91 -15.42 -9.08 10.45
N ARG A 92 -16.09 -9.46 11.55
CA ARG A 92 -15.61 -9.18 12.92
C ARG A 92 -14.20 -9.74 13.16
N PHE A 93 -13.94 -10.95 12.69
CA PHE A 93 -12.66 -11.62 12.90
C PHE A 93 -11.56 -10.96 12.07
N ILE A 94 -11.88 -10.55 10.84
CA ILE A 94 -10.92 -9.89 9.94
C ILE A 94 -10.59 -8.48 10.45
N THR A 95 -11.59 -7.65 10.75
CA THR A 95 -11.37 -6.22 11.02
C THR A 95 -10.88 -5.92 12.43
N ILE A 96 -11.32 -6.69 13.43
CA ILE A 96 -10.98 -6.44 14.84
C ILE A 96 -9.78 -7.26 15.27
N ASN A 97 -9.76 -8.54 14.90
CA ASN A 97 -8.72 -9.46 15.35
C ASN A 97 -7.57 -9.62 14.35
N GLY A 98 -7.72 -9.09 13.13
CA GLY A 98 -6.71 -9.23 12.08
C GLY A 98 -6.54 -10.68 11.61
N ALA A 99 -7.60 -11.50 11.69
CA ALA A 99 -7.55 -12.89 11.29
C ALA A 99 -7.44 -13.04 9.77
N ASP A 100 -6.76 -14.11 9.33
CA ASP A 100 -6.69 -14.49 7.92
C ASP A 100 -8.08 -14.90 7.38
N ILE A 101 -8.31 -14.63 6.10
CA ILE A 101 -9.54 -15.03 5.40
C ILE A 101 -9.47 -16.52 5.04
N MET A 102 -10.44 -17.30 5.51
CA MET A 102 -10.53 -18.73 5.22
C MET A 102 -11.51 -19.00 4.07
N ARG A 103 -11.19 -20.00 3.24
CA ARG A 103 -11.99 -20.40 2.05
C ARG A 103 -13.51 -20.46 2.30
N PRO A 104 -14.03 -21.03 3.40
CA PRO A 104 -15.49 -21.14 3.61
C PRO A 104 -16.22 -19.80 3.75
N GLY A 105 -15.50 -18.74 4.13
CA GLY A 105 -16.08 -17.41 4.29
C GLY A 105 -16.09 -16.58 3.02
N ILE A 106 -15.57 -17.09 1.89
CA ILE A 106 -15.56 -16.39 0.60
C ILE A 106 -16.85 -16.70 -0.15
N THR A 107 -17.58 -15.67 -0.58
CA THR A 107 -18.91 -15.78 -1.21
C THR A 107 -18.95 -15.14 -2.59
#